data_AF-A0A8S3GJ40-F1
#
_entry.id   AF-A0A8S3GJ40-F1
#
_cell.length_a   1.000
_cell.length_b   1.000
_cell.length_c   1.000
_cell.angle_alpha   90.00
_cell.angle_beta   90.00
_cell.angle_gamma   90.00
#
_symmetry.space_group_name_H-M   'P 1'
#
loop_
_entity.id
_entity.type
_entity.pdbx_description
1 polymer ?
#
loop_
_entity_poly.entity_id
_entity_poly.type
_entity_poly.pdbx_seq_one_letter_code
_entity_poly.pdbx_strand_id
1 'polypeptide(L)'
;MLRDTCNDTFTTFWTCLDNSQDGEMSFNHCKAEQAAFELCAKNKMNLERPEPGYFSMVRMHDTKRPVPSDPFRIGSLERHPPKLEVPDPPLISQANEYPEAKIGMKFGHRKPWMFEGKLW
;
A
#
# COMPACT_ATOMS: atom_id res chain seq x y z
N MET A 1 -11.64 -31.84 15.22
CA MET A 1 -12.65 -31.57 14.17
C MET A 1 -12.13 -31.90 12.78
N LEU A 2 -11.26 -31.09 12.13
CA LEU A 2 -10.71 -31.42 10.80
C LEU A 2 -9.93 -32.75 10.77
N ARG A 3 -9.01 -32.92 11.73
CA ARG A 3 -8.19 -34.12 11.93
C ARG A 3 -9.01 -35.38 12.18
N ASP A 4 -10.22 -35.26 12.71
CA ASP A 4 -11.02 -36.43 13.09
C ASP A 4 -12.05 -36.80 12.00
N THR A 5 -12.44 -35.85 11.13
CA THR A 5 -13.49 -36.07 10.11
C THR A 5 -12.96 -36.16 8.67
N CYS A 6 -11.97 -35.36 8.30
CA CYS A 6 -11.50 -35.18 6.92
C CYS A 6 -9.96 -35.27 6.81
N ASN A 7 -9.32 -36.04 7.68
CA ASN A 7 -7.85 -36.13 7.73
C ASN A 7 -7.25 -36.63 6.42
N ASP A 8 -7.82 -37.68 5.84
CA ASP A 8 -7.23 -38.35 4.68
C ASP A 8 -7.30 -37.44 3.44
N THR A 9 -8.47 -36.85 3.18
CA THR A 9 -8.66 -35.91 2.05
C THR A 9 -7.86 -34.63 2.23
N PHE A 10 -7.78 -34.11 3.46
CA PHE A 10 -6.92 -32.98 3.77
C PHE A 10 -5.44 -33.32 3.55
N THR A 11 -5.02 -34.52 3.96
CA THR A 11 -3.63 -34.96 3.84
C THR A 11 -3.20 -35.05 2.39
N THR A 12 -4.01 -35.72 1.56
CA THR A 12 -3.76 -35.79 0.13
C THR A 12 -3.69 -34.40 -0.51
N PHE A 13 -4.59 -33.49 -0.13
CA PHE A 13 -4.61 -32.13 -0.68
C PHE A 13 -3.38 -31.31 -0.30
N TRP A 14 -3.00 -31.23 0.97
CA TRP A 14 -1.84 -30.42 1.36
C TRP A 14 -0.53 -31.03 0.85
N THR A 15 -0.42 -32.36 0.82
CA THR A 15 0.75 -33.04 0.25
C THR A 15 0.88 -32.78 -1.25
N CYS A 16 -0.23 -32.66 -1.98
CA CYS A 16 -0.17 -32.24 -3.39
C CYS A 16 0.41 -30.82 -3.53
N LEU A 17 -0.05 -29.87 -2.70
CA LEU A 17 0.45 -28.49 -2.73
C LEU A 17 1.95 -28.43 -2.42
N ASP A 18 2.38 -29.16 -1.39
CA ASP A 18 3.77 -29.24 -0.93
C ASP A 18 4.70 -29.80 -2.02
N ASN A 19 4.22 -30.76 -2.81
CA ASN A 19 4.95 -31.35 -3.93
C ASN A 19 4.74 -30.64 -5.27
N SER A 20 4.17 -29.43 -5.28
CA SER A 20 3.92 -28.71 -6.53
C SER A 20 5.22 -28.46 -7.31
N GLN A 21 5.20 -28.78 -8.61
CA GLN A 21 6.39 -28.74 -9.48
C GLN A 21 7.01 -27.36 -9.62
N ASP A 22 6.19 -26.31 -9.45
CA ASP A 22 6.61 -24.92 -9.62
C ASP A 22 7.33 -24.37 -8.37
N GLY A 23 7.29 -25.09 -7.24
CA GLY A 23 7.86 -24.62 -5.96
C GLY A 23 7.08 -23.47 -5.30
N GLU A 24 5.98 -23.01 -5.91
CA GLU A 24 5.17 -21.88 -5.44
C GLU A 24 3.89 -22.29 -4.69
N MET A 25 3.72 -23.58 -4.35
CA MET A 25 2.50 -24.10 -3.73
C MET A 25 1.24 -23.81 -4.58
N SER A 26 1.38 -23.98 -5.91
CA SER A 26 0.35 -23.60 -6.88
C SER A 26 -0.91 -24.47 -6.77
N PHE A 27 -2.06 -23.85 -6.55
CA PHE A 27 -3.36 -24.54 -6.48
C PHE A 27 -3.83 -25.10 -7.83
N ASN A 28 -3.23 -24.70 -8.94
CA ASN A 28 -3.70 -25.09 -10.28
C ASN A 28 -3.54 -26.59 -10.54
N HIS A 29 -2.51 -27.20 -9.97
CA HIS A 29 -2.21 -28.62 -10.16
C HIS A 29 -3.00 -29.54 -9.22
N CYS A 30 -3.52 -29.00 -8.11
CA CYS A 30 -4.17 -29.76 -7.03
C CYS A 30 -5.68 -29.53 -6.95
N LYS A 31 -6.32 -29.18 -8.07
CA LYS A 31 -7.77 -28.86 -8.12
C LYS A 31 -8.66 -30.07 -7.83
N ALA A 32 -8.23 -31.27 -8.20
CA ALA A 32 -9.00 -32.49 -7.97
C ALA A 32 -9.02 -32.85 -6.47
N GLU A 33 -7.86 -32.79 -5.82
CA GLU A 33 -7.69 -33.02 -4.39
C GLU A 33 -8.39 -31.93 -3.58
N GLN A 34 -8.33 -30.68 -4.04
CA GLN A 34 -9.09 -29.57 -3.48
C GLN A 34 -10.59 -29.85 -3.47
N ALA A 35 -11.17 -30.30 -4.59
CA ALA A 35 -12.60 -30.61 -4.68
C ALA A 35 -13.00 -31.77 -3.75
N ALA A 36 -12.17 -32.81 -3.63
CA ALA A 36 -12.40 -33.93 -2.72
C ALA A 36 -12.39 -33.50 -1.25
N PHE A 37 -11.44 -32.63 -0.87
CA PHE A 37 -11.38 -32.06 0.47
C PHE A 37 -12.58 -31.15 0.77
N GLU A 38 -12.91 -30.24 -0.14
CA GLU A 38 -14.05 -29.32 0.00
C GLU A 38 -15.38 -30.07 0.14
N LEU A 39 -15.57 -31.17 -0.60
CA LEU A 39 -16.76 -32.02 -0.47
C LEU A 39 -16.85 -32.66 0.93
N CYS A 40 -15.73 -33.14 1.48
CA CYS A 40 -15.72 -33.67 2.85
C CYS A 40 -16.05 -32.58 3.88
N ALA A 41 -15.48 -31.38 3.73
CA ALA A 41 -15.70 -30.27 4.64
C ALA A 41 -17.15 -29.77 4.61
N LYS A 42 -17.76 -29.70 3.43
CA LYS A 42 -19.17 -29.35 3.25
C LYS A 42 -20.08 -30.39 3.93
N ASN A 43 -19.86 -31.67 3.66
CA ASN A 43 -20.77 -32.72 4.13
C ASN A 43 -20.65 -33.01 5.64
N LYS A 44 -19.43 -33.02 6.20
CA LYS A 44 -19.20 -33.44 7.59
C LYS A 44 -19.14 -32.28 8.58
N MET A 45 -18.79 -31.08 8.11
CA MET A 45 -18.57 -29.91 8.96
C MET A 45 -19.46 -28.71 8.59
N ASN A 46 -20.25 -28.83 7.52
CA ASN A 46 -21.06 -27.73 6.98
C ASN A 46 -20.21 -26.47 6.68
N LEU A 47 -18.96 -26.70 6.25
CA LEU A 47 -18.02 -25.64 5.87
C LEU A 47 -17.98 -25.55 4.35
N GLU A 48 -18.51 -24.46 3.82
CA GLU A 48 -18.47 -24.15 2.38
C GLU A 48 -17.35 -23.18 2.06
N ARG A 49 -16.70 -23.39 0.91
CA ARG A 49 -15.67 -22.50 0.39
C ARG A 49 -16.32 -21.13 0.07
N PRO A 50 -15.81 -20.02 0.62
CA PRO A 50 -16.33 -18.71 0.27
C PRO A 50 -16.06 -18.33 -1.19
N GLU A 51 -16.92 -17.47 -1.72
CA GLU A 51 -16.76 -16.88 -3.05
C GLU A 51 -15.41 -16.12 -3.18
N PRO A 52 -14.84 -16.07 -4.40
CA PRO A 52 -13.68 -15.25 -4.68
C PRO A 52 -13.90 -13.79 -4.24
N GLY A 53 -12.93 -13.24 -3.51
CA GLY A 53 -13.02 -11.87 -2.97
C GLY A 53 -13.70 -11.75 -1.61
N TYR A 54 -14.28 -12.83 -1.06
CA TYR A 54 -14.86 -12.82 0.30
C TYR A 54 -13.90 -12.28 1.36
N PHE A 55 -12.62 -12.64 1.27
CA PHE A 55 -11.57 -12.19 2.19
C PHE A 55 -11.01 -10.81 1.87
N SER A 56 -11.29 -10.26 0.69
CA SER A 56 -10.83 -8.92 0.27
C SER A 56 -11.80 -7.81 0.69
N MET A 57 -12.99 -8.17 1.19
CA MET A 57 -13.99 -7.22 1.66
C MET A 57 -13.64 -6.67 3.05
N VAL A 58 -13.82 -5.36 3.25
CA VAL A 58 -13.69 -4.71 4.57
C VAL A 58 -14.76 -5.26 5.52
N ARG A 59 -14.35 -5.66 6.72
CA ARG A 59 -15.24 -6.16 7.77
C ARG A 59 -15.17 -5.25 8.98
N MET A 60 -16.34 -4.89 9.51
CA MET A 60 -16.44 -4.21 10.79
C MET A 60 -16.41 -5.26 11.91
N HIS A 61 -15.55 -5.04 12.89
CA HIS A 61 -15.41 -5.93 14.05
C HIS A 61 -15.81 -5.19 15.32
N ASP A 62 -16.89 -5.65 15.96
CA ASP A 62 -17.28 -5.13 17.27
C ASP A 62 -16.39 -5.73 18.35
N THR A 63 -15.68 -4.89 19.07
CA THR A 63 -14.78 -5.31 20.15
C THR A 63 -15.09 -4.59 21.44
N LYS A 64 -15.00 -5.31 22.57
CA LYS A 64 -15.18 -4.73 23.92
C LYS A 64 -13.94 -3.98 24.41
N ARG A 65 -12.79 -4.22 23.78
CA ARG A 65 -11.52 -3.60 24.14
C ARG A 65 -11.59 -2.10 23.84
N PRO A 66 -11.19 -1.21 24.77
CA PRO A 66 -11.16 0.22 24.49
C PRO A 66 -10.16 0.54 23.38
N VAL A 67 -10.49 1.54 22.56
CA VAL A 67 -9.60 2.05 21.52
C VAL A 67 -8.29 2.52 22.19
N PRO A 68 -7.11 2.13 21.67
CA PRO A 68 -5.83 2.60 22.18
C PRO A 68 -5.77 4.13 22.19
N SER A 69 -5.47 4.75 23.34
CA SER A 69 -5.45 6.21 23.49
C SER A 69 -4.30 6.88 22.72
N ASP A 70 -3.20 6.15 22.53
CA ASP A 70 -2.07 6.56 21.70
C ASP A 70 -1.57 5.33 20.92
N PRO A 71 -2.04 5.11 19.69
CA PRO A 71 -1.64 3.97 18.87
C PRO A 71 -0.19 4.08 18.37
N PHE A 72 0.43 5.25 18.51
CA PHE A 72 1.76 5.55 18.02
C PHE A 72 2.63 6.09 19.15
N ARG A 73 2.69 5.40 20.31
CA ARG A 73 3.74 5.60 21.31
C ARG A 73 5.12 5.31 20.72
N ILE A 74 5.54 6.16 19.80
CA ILE A 74 6.91 6.43 19.40
C ILE A 74 7.46 7.02 20.68
N GLY A 75 8.35 6.29 21.36
CA GLY A 75 9.04 6.83 22.53
C GLY A 75 9.50 8.25 22.20
N SER A 76 9.08 9.21 23.03
CA SER A 76 9.32 10.66 22.97
C SER A 76 10.54 11.07 22.12
N LEU A 77 10.39 11.10 20.80
CA LEU A 77 10.98 12.12 19.97
C LEU A 77 9.78 12.94 19.57
N GLU A 78 9.61 14.05 20.29
CA GLU A 78 8.57 15.02 20.01
C GLU A 78 8.53 15.21 18.50
N ARG A 79 7.43 14.77 17.87
CA ARG A 79 7.02 15.39 16.62
C ARG A 79 6.66 16.80 17.03
N HIS A 80 7.67 17.67 17.16
CA HIS A 80 7.45 19.06 16.92
C HIS A 80 6.67 19.08 15.60
N PRO A 81 5.49 19.72 15.53
CA PRO A 81 4.97 20.05 14.22
C PRO A 81 6.16 20.66 13.46
N PRO A 82 6.42 20.30 12.19
CA PRO A 82 7.35 21.09 11.41
C PRO A 82 6.90 22.53 11.66
N LYS A 83 7.80 23.37 12.20
CA LYS A 83 7.50 24.79 12.33
C LYS A 83 6.96 25.14 10.95
N LEU A 84 5.68 25.47 10.86
CA LEU A 84 5.17 26.16 9.70
C LEU A 84 6.07 27.37 9.66
N GLU A 85 7.03 27.39 8.74
CA GLU A 85 7.80 28.57 8.44
C GLU A 85 6.76 29.53 7.90
N VAL A 86 6.14 30.28 8.81
CA VAL A 86 5.43 31.49 8.47
C VAL A 86 6.53 32.31 7.79
N PRO A 87 6.40 32.66 6.50
CA PRO A 87 7.42 33.46 5.86
C PRO A 87 7.53 34.75 6.67
N ASP A 88 8.75 35.08 7.09
CA ASP A 88 9.01 36.28 7.88
C ASP A 88 8.35 37.47 7.19
N PRO A 89 7.55 38.30 7.90
CA PRO A 89 7.04 39.52 7.31
C PRO A 89 8.25 40.36 6.84
N PRO A 90 8.22 40.93 5.62
CA PRO A 90 9.34 41.73 5.16
C PRO A 90 9.53 42.91 6.14
N LEU A 91 10.77 43.14 6.57
CA LEU A 91 11.12 44.29 7.42
C LEU A 91 10.98 45.59 6.61
N ILE A 92 9.75 46.04 6.41
CA ILE A 92 9.45 47.36 5.88
C ILE A 92 9.39 48.31 7.09
N SER A 93 10.55 48.63 7.66
CA SER A 93 10.68 49.74 8.61
C SER A 93 11.73 50.75 8.19
N GLN A 94 12.24 50.66 6.96
CA GLN A 94 13.08 51.69 6.34
C GLN A 94 12.60 52.02 4.92
N ALA A 95 11.28 52.03 4.71
CA ALA A 95 10.70 52.58 3.50
C ALA A 95 10.69 54.11 3.60
N ASN A 96 11.86 54.74 3.51
CA ASN A 96 12.00 56.14 3.12
C ASN A 96 13.34 56.27 2.40
N GLU A 97 13.27 56.55 1.09
CA GLU A 97 14.35 56.93 0.18
C GLU A 97 15.08 55.78 -0.56
N TYR A 98 14.53 55.37 -1.71
CA TYR A 98 15.31 54.75 -2.78
C TYR A 98 15.72 55.83 -3.79
N PRO A 99 17.01 55.97 -4.19
CA PRO A 99 17.37 56.84 -5.28
C PRO A 99 16.84 56.28 -6.61
N GLU A 100 16.45 57.15 -7.54
CA GLU A 100 15.93 56.76 -8.86
C GLU A 100 16.92 55.83 -9.61
N ALA A 101 16.38 54.74 -10.16
CA ALA A 101 17.16 53.76 -10.90
C ALA A 101 17.74 54.39 -12.18
N LYS A 102 19.07 54.44 -12.32
CA LYS A 102 19.71 54.85 -13.56
C LYS A 102 19.40 53.84 -14.67
N ILE A 103 18.77 54.32 -15.74
CA ILE A 103 18.48 53.54 -16.96
C ILE A 103 19.81 53.06 -17.56
N GLY A 104 20.06 51.75 -17.51
CA GLY A 104 21.32 51.19 -18.00
C GLY A 104 21.36 49.66 -18.00
N MET A 105 20.32 49.00 -18.51
CA MET A 105 20.28 47.53 -18.60
C MET A 105 21.01 47.06 -19.87
N LYS A 106 22.28 46.63 -19.73
CA LYS A 106 23.01 45.99 -20.84
C LYS A 106 22.52 44.54 -20.99
N PHE A 107 21.61 44.31 -21.93
CA PHE A 107 21.27 42.96 -22.36
C PHE A 107 22.37 42.42 -23.28
N GLY A 108 23.12 41.43 -22.80
CA GLY A 108 24.03 40.65 -23.64
C GLY A 108 23.23 39.79 -24.62
N HIS A 109 23.49 39.94 -25.92
CA HIS A 109 22.89 39.12 -26.97
C HIS A 109 23.30 37.64 -26.82
N ARG A 110 22.36 36.76 -26.47
CA ARG A 110 22.49 35.32 -26.73
C ARG A 110 21.90 35.02 -28.10
N LYS A 111 22.71 34.45 -28.99
CA LYS A 111 22.28 34.02 -30.34
C LYS A 111 21.36 32.78 -30.23
N PRO A 112 20.34 32.66 -31.09
CA PRO A 112 19.44 31.51 -31.11
C PRO A 112 20.07 30.35 -31.90
N TRP A 113 20.06 29.14 -31.34
CA TRP A 113 20.32 27.92 -32.12
C TRP A 113 19.00 27.23 -32.44
N MET A 114 18.90 26.84 -33.71
CA MET A 114 17.72 26.40 -34.44
C MET A 114 17.22 25.03 -34.00
N PHE A 115 15.89 24.85 -33.93
CA PHE A 115 15.23 23.55 -33.94
C PHE A 115 14.97 23.17 -35.41
N GLU A 116 15.73 22.23 -35.95
CA GLU A 116 15.35 21.50 -37.17
C GLU A 116 14.61 20.23 -36.75
N GLY A 117 13.33 20.15 -37.13
CA GLY A 117 12.53 18.95 -36.98
C GLY A 117 12.97 17.85 -37.94
N LYS A 118 12.90 16.60 -37.47
CA LYS A 118 12.68 15.42 -38.32
C LYS A 118 11.70 14.49 -37.61
N LEU A 119 10.54 14.30 -38.25
CA LEU A 119 9.71 13.11 -38.09
C LEU A 119 10.56 11.88 -38.41
N TRP A 120 10.55 10.90 -37.50
CA TRP A 120 10.62 9.47 -37.82
C TRP A 120 9.75 8.75 -36.79
#